data_AF-A0A1F8M1Q4-F1
#
_entry.id   AF-A0A1F8M1Q4-F1
#
_cell.length_a   1.000
_cell.length_b   1.000
_cell.length_c   1.000
_cell.angle_alpha   90.00
_cell.angle_beta   90.00
_cell.angle_gamma   90.00
#
_symmetry.space_group_name_H-M   'P 1'
#
loop_
_entity.id
_entity.type
_entity.pdbx_description
1 polymer ?
#
loop_
_entity_poly.entity_id
_entity_poly.type
_entity_poly.pdbx_seq_one_letter_code
_entity_poly.pdbx_strand_id
1 'polypeptide(L)'
;MDEGKWVDWDPYTWIALACQEEADWRAEAAFEDQIGKTGIRDLEKRLPDFYPKIKQMRELFRRRYGRYPVIKVLDFGKPYWMDWGLHLSLRRSLEDMTTDSDQGVSSRDLFNLPHNCDSNGNLILRSSIAPGAEIRESLLVDTVITDPETVIHNGVVVAGRHRKLEMPYGGSALFCAANEMKFSGPHAIAFKAIGDEFLLGEGDRLTSLFYGDGTLNLRSNESLISYEGENYSLPVMGNPISFEEATRRMWKEDTRLVEKRWSDQWAGWLD
;
A
#
# COMPACT_ATOMS: atom_id res chain seq x y z
N MET A 1 0.38 -28.07 -0.09
CA MET A 1 0.52 -26.62 0.20
C MET A 1 1.50 -26.52 1.34
N ASP A 2 2.41 -25.56 1.28
CA ASP A 2 3.27 -25.25 2.41
C ASP A 2 2.43 -24.54 3.46
N GLU A 3 2.22 -25.16 4.62
CA GLU A 3 1.42 -24.60 5.73
C GLU A 3 2.04 -23.31 6.30
N GLY A 4 3.30 -23.03 5.92
CA GLY A 4 4.03 -21.82 6.21
C GLY A 4 3.77 -20.64 5.26
N LYS A 5 3.11 -20.80 4.10
CA LYS A 5 2.98 -19.68 3.14
C LYS A 5 1.69 -18.89 3.30
N TRP A 6 1.84 -17.57 3.47
CA TRP A 6 0.76 -16.63 3.20
C TRP A 6 0.53 -16.61 1.68
N VAL A 7 -0.71 -16.84 1.27
CA VAL A 7 -1.08 -16.75 -0.14
C VAL A 7 -1.66 -15.36 -0.35
N ASP A 8 -0.91 -14.53 -1.06
CA ASP A 8 -1.44 -13.30 -1.61
C ASP A 8 -2.37 -13.67 -2.77
N TRP A 9 -3.64 -13.31 -2.65
CA TRP A 9 -4.68 -13.66 -3.61
C TRP A 9 -5.09 -12.39 -4.34
N ASP A 10 -4.85 -12.38 -5.64
CA ASP A 10 -5.23 -11.30 -6.55
C ASP A 10 -6.70 -10.88 -6.35
N PRO A 11 -7.01 -9.56 -6.38
CA PRO A 11 -8.37 -9.01 -6.29
C PRO A 11 -9.46 -9.75 -7.08
N TYR A 12 -9.19 -10.11 -8.33
CA TYR A 12 -10.15 -10.81 -9.19
C TYR A 12 -10.40 -12.24 -8.72
N THR A 13 -9.48 -12.83 -7.94
CA THR A 13 -9.75 -14.10 -7.25
C THR A 13 -10.81 -13.93 -6.17
N TRP A 14 -10.75 -12.87 -5.37
CA TRP A 14 -11.78 -12.61 -4.34
C TRP A 14 -13.15 -12.33 -4.96
N ILE A 15 -13.20 -11.57 -6.06
CA ILE A 15 -14.41 -11.33 -6.84
C ILE A 15 -14.96 -12.67 -7.39
N ALA A 16 -14.12 -13.47 -8.06
CA ALA A 16 -14.50 -14.79 -8.58
C ALA A 16 -14.94 -15.78 -7.49
N LEU A 17 -14.43 -15.64 -6.26
CA LEU A 17 -14.85 -16.46 -5.12
C LEU A 17 -16.22 -16.04 -4.59
N ALA A 18 -16.52 -14.73 -4.58
CA ALA A 18 -17.82 -14.19 -4.19
C ALA A 18 -18.93 -14.55 -5.20
N CYS A 19 -18.62 -14.53 -6.49
CA CYS A 19 -19.50 -14.96 -7.58
C CYS A 19 -19.96 -16.42 -7.38
N GLN A 20 -21.25 -16.65 -7.15
CA GLN A 20 -21.80 -17.98 -6.94
C GLN A 20 -21.85 -18.77 -8.24
N GLU A 21 -22.29 -18.14 -9.32
CA GLU A 21 -22.43 -18.70 -10.66
C GLU A 21 -21.71 -17.86 -11.73
N GLU A 22 -21.56 -18.43 -12.93
CA GLU A 22 -20.88 -17.74 -14.04
C GLU A 22 -21.62 -16.46 -14.46
N ALA A 23 -22.95 -16.41 -14.30
CA ALA A 23 -23.72 -15.19 -14.56
C ALA A 23 -23.26 -14.00 -13.70
N ASP A 24 -22.90 -14.25 -12.43
CA ASP A 24 -22.39 -13.21 -11.53
C ASP A 24 -21.02 -12.69 -12.04
N TRP A 25 -20.13 -13.61 -12.42
CA TRP A 25 -18.82 -13.26 -12.99
C TRP A 25 -18.92 -12.46 -14.30
N ARG A 26 -19.91 -12.79 -15.15
CA ARG A 26 -20.21 -12.02 -16.36
C ARG A 26 -20.80 -10.63 -16.05
N ALA A 27 -21.54 -10.49 -14.95
CA ALA A 27 -22.06 -9.21 -14.50
C ALA A 27 -20.95 -8.29 -13.97
N GLU A 28 -20.01 -8.82 -13.18
CA GLU A 28 -18.81 -8.10 -12.73
C GLU A 28 -17.97 -7.60 -13.92
N ALA A 29 -17.73 -8.47 -14.91
CA ALA A 29 -17.01 -8.09 -16.14
C ALA A 29 -17.72 -6.94 -16.89
N ALA A 30 -19.06 -6.99 -16.99
CA ALA A 30 -19.85 -5.97 -17.66
C ALA A 30 -19.93 -4.65 -16.86
N PHE A 31 -19.90 -4.71 -15.53
CA PHE A 31 -19.80 -3.53 -14.67
C PHE A 31 -18.42 -2.86 -14.81
N GLU A 32 -17.35 -3.66 -14.84
CA GLU A 32 -16.00 -3.16 -15.07
C GLU A 32 -15.86 -2.45 -16.43
N ASP A 33 -16.40 -3.07 -17.50
CA ASP A 33 -16.48 -2.46 -18.84
C ASP A 33 -17.24 -1.11 -18.81
N GLN A 34 -18.34 -1.00 -18.02
CA GLN A 34 -19.13 0.24 -17.90
C GLN A 34 -18.40 1.39 -17.21
N ILE A 35 -17.50 1.09 -16.25
CA ILE A 35 -16.69 2.11 -15.56
C ILE A 35 -15.35 2.39 -16.28
N GLY A 36 -15.17 1.88 -17.50
CA GLY A 36 -13.99 2.14 -18.34
C GLY A 36 -12.73 1.40 -17.90
N LYS A 37 -12.87 0.30 -17.15
CA LYS A 37 -11.78 -0.60 -16.76
C LYS A 37 -11.86 -1.91 -17.58
N THR A 38 -10.78 -2.70 -17.60
CA THR A 38 -10.68 -3.89 -18.48
C THR A 38 -10.05 -5.12 -17.80
N GLY A 39 -9.79 -5.08 -16.50
CA GLY A 39 -8.96 -6.08 -15.81
C GLY A 39 -9.51 -7.50 -15.84
N ILE A 40 -10.82 -7.71 -15.65
CA ILE A 40 -11.45 -9.03 -15.85
C ILE A 40 -11.27 -9.49 -17.30
N ARG A 41 -11.44 -8.61 -18.29
CA ARG A 41 -11.27 -8.96 -19.72
C ARG A 41 -9.83 -9.36 -20.03
N ASP A 42 -8.86 -8.63 -19.48
CA ASP A 42 -7.44 -8.90 -19.71
C ASP A 42 -6.95 -10.13 -18.93
N LEU A 43 -7.53 -10.38 -17.75
CA LEU A 43 -7.37 -11.64 -17.03
C LEU A 43 -7.93 -12.82 -17.82
N GLU A 44 -9.14 -12.72 -18.38
CA GLU A 44 -9.73 -13.78 -19.20
C GLU A 44 -8.95 -14.04 -20.51
N LYS A 45 -8.36 -13.00 -21.14
CA LYS A 45 -7.46 -13.17 -22.28
C LYS A 45 -6.20 -13.96 -21.91
N ARG A 46 -5.62 -13.68 -20.73
CA ARG A 46 -4.38 -14.31 -20.24
C ARG A 46 -4.62 -15.71 -19.65
N LEU A 47 -5.77 -15.92 -19.01
CA LEU A 47 -6.17 -17.13 -18.31
C LEU A 47 -7.65 -17.46 -18.61
N PRO A 48 -7.95 -18.02 -19.81
CA PRO A 48 -9.34 -18.25 -20.25
C PRO A 48 -10.16 -19.20 -19.36
N ASP A 49 -9.51 -19.99 -18.51
CA ASP A 49 -10.12 -20.94 -17.58
C ASP A 49 -10.08 -20.47 -16.11
N PHE A 50 -9.82 -19.17 -15.85
CA PHE A 50 -9.71 -18.59 -14.51
C PHE A 50 -10.96 -18.85 -13.65
N TYR A 51 -12.13 -18.33 -14.03
CA TYR A 51 -13.36 -18.53 -13.27
C TYR A 51 -13.76 -20.03 -13.15
N PRO A 52 -13.70 -20.86 -14.22
CA PRO A 52 -13.84 -22.31 -14.11
C PRO A 52 -12.95 -22.97 -13.06
N LYS A 53 -11.67 -22.58 -12.95
CA LYS A 53 -10.74 -23.08 -11.92
C LYS A 53 -11.16 -22.66 -10.51
N ILE A 54 -11.62 -21.41 -10.32
CA ILE A 54 -12.14 -20.95 -9.01
C ILE A 54 -13.40 -21.73 -8.61
N LYS A 55 -14.33 -21.98 -9.55
CA LYS A 55 -15.52 -22.82 -9.32
C LYS A 55 -15.15 -24.26 -8.95
N GLN A 56 -14.16 -24.85 -9.61
CA GLN A 56 -13.62 -26.17 -9.24
C GLN A 56 -13.00 -26.17 -7.84
N MET A 57 -12.26 -25.12 -7.46
CA MET A 57 -11.66 -25.00 -6.12
C MET A 57 -12.74 -24.92 -5.02
N ARG A 58 -13.78 -24.10 -5.20
CA ARG A 58 -14.94 -24.02 -4.29
C ARG A 58 -15.60 -25.39 -4.08
N GLU A 59 -15.72 -26.19 -5.14
CA GLU A 59 -16.29 -27.54 -5.09
C GLU A 59 -15.36 -28.56 -4.41
N LEU A 60 -14.05 -28.50 -4.65
CA LEU A 60 -13.06 -29.33 -3.96
C LEU A 60 -13.02 -29.01 -2.46
N PHE A 61 -13.11 -27.74 -2.08
CA PHE A 61 -13.22 -27.30 -0.70
C PHE A 61 -14.49 -27.87 -0.04
N ARG A 62 -15.65 -27.79 -0.73
CA ARG A 62 -16.90 -28.40 -0.25
C ARG A 62 -16.77 -29.89 0.01
N ARG A 63 -16.20 -30.65 -0.93
CA ARG A 63 -16.01 -32.10 -0.79
C ARG A 63 -15.09 -32.47 0.37
N ARG A 64 -14.08 -31.65 0.64
CA ARG A 64 -13.10 -31.88 1.73
C ARG A 64 -13.63 -31.51 3.12
N TYR A 65 -14.41 -30.43 3.23
CA TYR A 65 -14.80 -29.85 4.52
C TYR A 65 -16.31 -29.87 4.82
N GLY A 66 -17.13 -30.48 3.95
CA GLY A 66 -18.59 -30.60 4.10
C GLY A 66 -19.36 -29.28 3.95
N ARG A 67 -18.68 -28.18 3.60
CA ARG A 67 -19.25 -26.83 3.49
C ARG A 67 -18.56 -26.02 2.40
N TYR A 68 -19.28 -25.11 1.75
CA TYR A 68 -18.64 -24.11 0.89
C TYR A 68 -17.73 -23.17 1.71
N PRO A 69 -16.71 -22.55 1.07
CA PRO A 69 -16.00 -21.45 1.70
C PRO A 69 -16.98 -20.29 1.97
N VAL A 70 -16.84 -19.64 3.13
CA VAL A 70 -17.64 -18.47 3.49
C VAL A 70 -16.84 -17.25 3.07
N ILE A 71 -17.17 -16.69 1.90
CA ILE A 71 -16.68 -15.38 1.46
C ILE A 71 -17.71 -14.34 1.90
N LYS A 72 -17.23 -13.25 2.49
CA LYS A 72 -18.04 -12.07 2.82
C LYS A 72 -17.44 -10.89 2.08
N VAL A 73 -18.26 -10.20 1.31
CA VAL A 73 -17.91 -8.95 0.63
C VAL A 73 -18.62 -7.81 1.34
N LEU A 74 -17.91 -6.70 1.54
CA LEU A 74 -18.51 -5.43 1.94
C LEU A 74 -18.56 -4.56 0.69
N ASP A 75 -19.78 -4.33 0.18
CA ASP A 75 -20.01 -3.43 -0.94
C ASP A 75 -20.31 -2.02 -0.40
N PHE A 76 -19.50 -1.05 -0.82
CA PHE A 76 -19.62 0.35 -0.45
C PHE A 76 -20.34 1.19 -1.53
N GLY A 77 -20.93 0.55 -2.55
CA GLY A 77 -21.70 1.16 -3.64
C GLY A 77 -20.87 1.94 -4.66
N LYS A 78 -19.68 2.41 -4.27
CA LYS A 78 -18.59 2.81 -5.16
C LYS A 78 -17.40 1.85 -4.97
N PRO A 79 -16.56 1.66 -5.99
CA PRO A 79 -15.36 0.85 -5.86
C PRO A 79 -14.36 1.51 -4.88
N TYR A 80 -14.39 1.14 -3.60
CA TYR A 80 -13.38 1.55 -2.61
C TYR A 80 -12.12 0.68 -2.79
N TRP A 81 -11.37 0.98 -3.85
CA TRP A 81 -10.11 0.32 -4.17
C TRP A 81 -8.96 1.30 -4.07
N MET A 82 -8.15 1.15 -3.02
CA MET A 82 -6.82 1.74 -2.99
C MET A 82 -5.85 0.77 -3.67
N ASP A 83 -5.58 1.02 -4.96
CA ASP A 83 -4.47 0.38 -5.64
C ASP A 83 -3.15 1.03 -5.17
N TRP A 84 -2.36 0.24 -4.43
CA TRP A 84 -1.06 0.64 -3.90
C TRP A 84 0.04 0.66 -4.98
N GLY A 85 -0.15 -0.05 -6.10
CA GLY A 85 0.75 -0.05 -7.26
C GLY A 85 0.60 1.21 -8.10
N LEU A 86 -0.62 1.73 -8.26
CA LEU A 86 -0.86 3.03 -8.90
C LEU A 86 -0.64 4.18 -7.91
N HIS A 87 0.61 4.63 -7.80
CA HIS A 87 1.06 5.65 -6.85
C HIS A 87 0.22 6.95 -6.82
N LEU A 88 -0.40 7.35 -7.94
CA LEU A 88 -1.32 8.51 -7.99
C LEU A 88 -2.70 8.21 -7.36
N SER A 89 -3.20 6.99 -7.50
CA SER A 89 -4.41 6.54 -6.81
C SER A 89 -4.16 6.43 -5.31
N LEU A 90 -3.05 5.80 -4.94
CA LEU A 90 -2.60 5.72 -3.56
C LEU A 90 -2.50 7.10 -2.90
N ARG A 91 -1.83 8.05 -3.57
CA ARG A 91 -1.73 9.44 -3.10
C ARG A 91 -3.10 10.02 -2.77
N ARG A 92 -4.01 10.03 -3.75
CA ARG A 92 -5.33 10.65 -3.60
C ARG A 92 -6.10 10.02 -2.46
N SER A 93 -6.08 8.70 -2.35
CA SER A 93 -6.78 8.01 -1.26
C SER A 93 -6.19 8.29 0.12
N LEU A 94 -4.88 8.51 0.25
CA LEU A 94 -4.26 8.94 1.50
C LEU A 94 -4.58 10.40 1.84
N GLU A 95 -4.54 11.30 0.84
CA GLU A 95 -4.95 12.70 0.99
C GLU A 95 -6.44 12.83 1.35
N ASP A 96 -7.33 12.01 0.75
CA ASP A 96 -8.76 12.02 1.08
C ASP A 96 -9.01 11.73 2.57
N MET A 97 -8.20 10.88 3.22
CA MET A 97 -8.34 10.55 4.64
C MET A 97 -8.12 11.76 5.57
N THR A 98 -7.32 12.76 5.17
CA THR A 98 -7.08 13.98 5.95
C THR A 98 -8.16 15.06 5.73
N THR A 99 -9.14 14.82 4.85
CA THR A 99 -10.19 15.80 4.50
C THR A 99 -11.58 15.40 4.99
N ASP A 100 -12.43 16.37 5.32
CA ASP A 100 -13.85 16.15 5.65
C ASP A 100 -14.75 16.04 4.41
N SER A 101 -14.33 15.22 3.45
CA SER A 101 -15.16 14.79 2.32
C SER A 101 -15.95 13.52 2.66
N ASP A 102 -17.06 13.24 1.96
CA ASP A 102 -17.81 11.97 2.10
C ASP A 102 -16.87 10.75 1.96
N GLN A 103 -15.88 10.86 1.07
CA GLN A 103 -14.86 9.85 0.81
C GLN A 103 -13.86 9.74 1.96
N GLY A 104 -13.42 10.86 2.54
CA GLY A 104 -12.57 10.89 3.73
C GLY A 104 -13.26 10.28 4.95
N VAL A 105 -14.50 10.69 5.24
CA VAL A 105 -15.34 10.11 6.31
C VAL A 105 -15.49 8.60 6.12
N SER A 106 -15.88 8.15 4.93
CA SER A 106 -16.05 6.71 4.65
C SER A 106 -14.74 5.92 4.77
N SER A 107 -13.62 6.51 4.36
CA SER A 107 -12.28 5.92 4.51
C SER A 107 -11.92 5.75 5.98
N ARG A 108 -12.20 6.78 6.81
CA ARG A 108 -11.91 6.76 8.24
C ARG A 108 -12.75 5.73 8.98
N ASP A 109 -14.04 5.61 8.65
CA ASP A 109 -14.90 4.55 9.20
C ASP A 109 -14.39 3.15 8.85
N LEU A 110 -13.98 2.93 7.59
CA LEU A 110 -13.46 1.63 7.14
C LEU A 110 -12.17 1.22 7.89
N PHE A 111 -11.24 2.16 8.08
CA PHE A 111 -9.97 1.91 8.75
C PHE A 111 -9.99 2.15 10.26
N ASN A 112 -11.15 2.45 10.84
CA ASN A 112 -11.34 2.77 12.26
C ASN A 112 -10.37 3.89 12.73
N LEU A 113 -10.28 4.95 11.91
CA LEU A 113 -9.52 6.16 12.16
C LEU A 113 -10.38 7.19 12.91
N PRO A 114 -9.77 8.10 13.70
CA PRO A 114 -10.51 9.18 14.37
C PRO A 114 -11.10 10.16 13.35
N HIS A 115 -12.28 10.72 13.65
CA HIS A 115 -12.89 11.82 12.87
C HIS A 115 -12.62 13.21 13.46
N ASN A 116 -12.28 13.30 14.74
CA ASN A 116 -12.02 14.59 15.40
C ASN A 116 -10.53 14.92 15.34
N CYS A 117 -10.21 16.12 14.85
CA CYS A 117 -8.84 16.64 14.86
C CYS A 117 -8.42 17.21 16.22
N ASP A 118 -7.11 17.31 16.43
CA ASP A 118 -6.52 18.16 17.48
C ASP A 118 -6.61 19.66 17.14
N SER A 119 -6.04 20.53 17.99
CA SER A 119 -6.02 21.98 17.77
C SER A 119 -5.19 22.45 16.56
N ASN A 120 -4.41 21.56 15.95
CA ASN A 120 -3.53 21.81 14.80
C ASN A 120 -4.07 21.12 13.52
N GLY A 121 -5.27 20.53 13.56
CA GLY A 121 -5.88 19.84 12.43
C GLY A 121 -5.43 18.39 12.23
N ASN A 122 -4.73 17.79 13.20
CA ASN A 122 -4.19 16.43 13.06
C ASN A 122 -5.19 15.35 13.49
N LEU A 123 -5.22 14.24 12.74
CA LEU A 123 -5.89 13.00 13.08
C LEU A 123 -4.89 12.04 13.74
N ILE A 124 -5.10 11.71 15.01
CA ILE A 124 -4.12 11.00 15.84
C ILE A 124 -4.69 9.65 16.32
N LEU A 125 -4.09 8.54 15.88
CA LEU A 125 -4.41 7.18 16.33
C LEU A 125 -3.18 6.49 16.89
N ARG A 126 -3.24 6.06 18.16
CA ARG A 126 -2.16 5.31 18.85
C ARG A 126 -0.75 5.94 18.69
N SER A 127 -0.68 7.26 18.57
CA SER A 127 0.54 8.01 18.30
C SER A 127 0.82 9.03 19.40
N SER A 128 2.08 9.43 19.56
CA SER A 128 2.50 10.45 20.53
C SER A 128 3.38 11.51 19.86
N ILE A 129 3.14 12.77 20.23
CA ILE A 129 3.85 13.94 19.70
C ILE A 129 4.62 14.59 20.84
N ALA A 130 5.94 14.75 20.68
CA ALA A 130 6.77 15.48 21.64
C ALA A 130 6.42 16.97 21.68
N PRO A 131 6.41 17.61 22.87
CA PRO A 131 6.24 19.05 22.99
C PRO A 131 7.28 19.82 22.15
N GLY A 132 6.80 20.68 21.25
CA GLY A 132 7.64 21.49 20.36
C GLY A 132 7.63 21.06 18.89
N ALA A 133 7.19 19.84 18.57
CA ALA A 133 7.02 19.38 17.19
C ALA A 133 5.98 20.20 16.42
N GLU A 134 6.29 20.59 15.18
CA GLU A 134 5.42 21.37 14.31
C GLU A 134 4.69 20.43 13.33
N ILE A 135 3.54 19.92 13.74
CA ILE A 135 2.74 18.99 12.92
C ILE A 135 1.34 19.54 12.76
N ARG A 136 0.88 19.65 11.51
CA ARG A 136 -0.42 20.25 11.15
C ARG A 136 -1.09 19.46 10.03
N GLU A 137 -2.43 19.45 10.03
CA GLU A 137 -3.27 18.90 8.95
C GLU A 137 -2.92 17.44 8.55
N SER A 138 -2.33 16.66 9.47
CA SER A 138 -1.71 15.38 9.17
C SER A 138 -2.43 14.18 9.80
N LEU A 139 -2.31 13.00 9.20
CA LEU A 139 -2.77 11.72 9.77
C LEU A 139 -1.60 10.91 10.30
N LEU A 140 -1.60 10.66 11.61
CA LEU A 140 -0.59 9.90 12.34
C LEU A 140 -1.21 8.61 12.90
N VAL A 141 -0.65 7.45 12.54
CA VAL A 141 -1.06 6.15 13.09
C VAL A 141 0.16 5.37 13.56
N ASP A 142 0.12 4.83 14.79
CA ASP A 142 1.20 4.02 15.40
C ASP A 142 2.60 4.68 15.39
N THR A 143 2.66 6.00 15.46
CA THR A 143 3.90 6.79 15.32
C THR A 143 4.33 7.40 16.65
N VAL A 144 5.61 7.23 17.00
CA VAL A 144 6.21 7.79 18.22
C VAL A 144 7.20 8.87 17.84
N ILE A 145 6.83 10.13 18.09
CA ILE A 145 7.63 11.31 17.80
C ILE A 145 8.25 11.77 19.11
N THR A 146 9.50 11.36 19.36
CA THR A 146 10.24 11.61 20.61
C THR A 146 10.86 13.00 20.69
N ASP A 147 11.10 13.64 19.55
CA ASP A 147 11.97 14.81 19.46
C ASP A 147 11.16 16.07 19.13
N PRO A 148 11.65 17.28 19.46
CA PRO A 148 10.91 18.53 19.24
C PRO A 148 11.03 19.12 17.82
N GLU A 149 12.10 18.86 17.08
CA GLU A 149 12.37 19.45 15.73
C GLU A 149 11.62 18.81 14.53
N THR A 150 10.39 18.29 14.70
CA THR A 150 9.61 17.53 13.66
C THR A 150 8.72 18.49 12.86
N VAL A 151 8.50 18.26 11.55
CA VAL A 151 7.87 19.21 10.60
C VAL A 151 7.08 18.56 9.42
N ILE A 152 5.96 17.82 9.62
CA ILE A 152 5.02 17.45 8.52
C ILE A 152 3.88 18.46 8.43
N HIS A 153 3.56 18.89 7.21
CA HIS A 153 2.50 19.89 6.97
C HIS A 153 1.47 19.55 5.88
N ASN A 154 1.45 18.32 5.34
CA ASN A 154 0.27 17.68 4.70
C ASN A 154 0.68 16.30 4.17
N GLY A 155 0.93 15.35 5.08
CA GLY A 155 1.34 13.99 4.76
C GLY A 155 0.77 12.96 5.73
N VAL A 156 0.63 11.71 5.28
CA VAL A 156 0.16 10.58 6.10
C VAL A 156 1.35 9.70 6.50
N VAL A 157 1.56 9.40 7.78
CA VAL A 157 2.75 8.65 8.26
C VAL A 157 2.37 7.56 9.26
N VAL A 158 2.64 6.29 8.92
CA VAL A 158 2.13 5.09 9.62
C VAL A 158 3.05 3.88 9.41
N ALA A 159 3.78 3.28 10.34
CA ALA A 159 4.07 3.59 11.73
C ALA A 159 5.52 4.09 11.82
N GLY A 160 5.76 5.25 12.44
CA GLY A 160 7.02 5.98 12.39
C GLY A 160 7.84 6.01 13.69
N ARG A 161 9.19 6.00 13.59
CA ARG A 161 10.13 6.32 14.69
C ARG A 161 11.36 7.09 14.19
N HIS A 162 11.60 8.33 14.61
CA HIS A 162 12.43 9.27 13.83
C HIS A 162 13.40 10.16 14.63
N ARG A 163 14.54 10.50 14.00
CA ARG A 163 15.50 11.54 14.43
C ARG A 163 16.37 12.19 13.31
N LYS A 164 15.84 12.62 12.15
CA LYS A 164 14.46 13.07 11.96
C LYS A 164 13.94 13.22 10.52
N LEU A 165 12.82 12.56 10.27
CA LEU A 165 11.84 12.92 9.22
C LEU A 165 11.50 14.43 9.39
N GLU A 166 11.14 15.22 8.37
CA GLU A 166 9.72 15.41 8.04
C GLU A 166 9.47 16.40 6.89
N MET A 167 8.23 16.36 6.37
CA MET A 167 7.92 16.71 4.98
C MET A 167 6.97 17.93 4.87
N PRO A 168 7.49 19.15 4.66
CA PRO A 168 6.66 20.33 4.42
C PRO A 168 6.22 20.40 2.94
N TYR A 169 5.02 19.85 2.67
CA TYR A 169 4.23 19.94 1.42
C TYR A 169 4.53 18.91 0.31
N GLY A 170 5.32 17.88 0.62
CA GLY A 170 5.11 16.53 0.06
C GLY A 170 4.74 15.58 1.19
N GLY A 171 4.14 14.41 0.93
CA GLY A 171 3.76 13.55 2.05
C GLY A 171 3.00 12.28 1.71
N SER A 172 3.63 11.14 1.98
CA SER A 172 3.12 10.06 2.85
C SER A 172 4.23 9.03 3.11
N ALA A 173 4.51 8.61 4.34
CA ALA A 173 5.62 7.70 4.66
C ALA A 173 5.17 6.52 5.55
N LEU A 174 4.94 5.35 4.96
CA LEU A 174 4.35 4.18 5.64
C LEU A 174 5.19 2.91 5.33
N PHE A 175 5.82 2.16 6.21
CA PHE A 175 5.92 2.17 7.66
C PHE A 175 7.42 2.30 7.98
N CYS A 176 7.81 3.31 8.75
CA CYS A 176 9.15 3.91 8.61
C CYS A 176 9.93 4.11 9.92
N ALA A 177 11.25 4.28 9.83
CA ALA A 177 12.07 4.76 10.95
C ALA A 177 13.37 5.48 10.48
N ALA A 178 13.77 6.62 11.06
CA ALA A 178 14.71 7.56 10.41
C ALA A 178 15.79 8.16 11.33
N ASN A 179 16.93 8.60 10.76
CA ASN A 179 17.65 9.81 11.24
C ASN A 179 17.81 10.99 10.24
N GLU A 180 17.39 10.88 8.97
CA GLU A 180 16.70 12.01 8.29
C GLU A 180 15.87 11.46 7.11
N MET A 181 14.72 12.07 6.84
CA MET A 181 13.82 11.71 5.74
C MET A 181 12.96 12.93 5.38
N LYS A 182 13.39 13.77 4.44
CA LYS A 182 12.86 15.13 4.26
C LYS A 182 12.47 15.42 2.82
N PHE A 183 11.31 16.04 2.64
CA PHE A 183 10.70 16.22 1.32
C PHE A 183 9.79 17.46 1.32
N SER A 184 9.87 18.30 0.29
CA SER A 184 9.16 19.59 0.28
C SER A 184 8.25 19.82 -0.94
N GLY A 185 7.64 18.74 -1.43
CA GLY A 185 6.53 18.76 -2.39
C GLY A 185 6.90 18.75 -3.88
N PRO A 186 5.90 18.62 -4.78
CA PRO A 186 4.51 18.29 -4.51
C PRO A 186 4.30 16.76 -4.41
N HIS A 187 3.91 16.32 -3.21
CA HIS A 187 3.41 14.96 -2.93
C HIS A 187 4.34 13.75 -3.15
N ALA A 188 5.51 13.70 -2.50
CA ALA A 188 6.32 12.48 -2.45
C ALA A 188 5.76 11.41 -1.48
N ILE A 189 6.04 10.13 -1.74
CA ILE A 189 5.61 8.98 -0.90
C ILE A 189 6.78 8.00 -0.68
N ALA A 190 6.91 7.43 0.53
CA ALA A 190 7.93 6.42 0.89
C ALA A 190 7.29 5.19 1.55
N PHE A 191 7.57 3.98 1.04
CA PHE A 191 6.93 2.74 1.51
C PHE A 191 7.85 1.52 1.32
N LYS A 192 8.50 0.90 2.32
CA LYS A 192 8.25 0.78 3.76
C LYS A 192 9.62 0.89 4.50
N ALA A 193 10.07 2.10 4.79
CA ALA A 193 11.50 2.45 4.75
C ALA A 193 12.17 2.79 6.10
N ILE A 194 13.38 2.29 6.35
CA ILE A 194 14.17 2.57 7.57
C ILE A 194 15.62 3.00 7.19
N GLY A 195 16.20 4.03 7.82
CA GLY A 195 17.62 4.39 7.60
C GLY A 195 18.05 5.86 7.86
N ASP A 196 19.23 6.22 7.35
CA ASP A 196 19.87 7.55 7.35
C ASP A 196 20.47 7.76 5.94
N GLU A 197 20.03 8.65 5.03
CA GLU A 197 19.38 9.95 5.14
C GLU A 197 18.63 10.17 3.80
N PHE A 198 17.31 10.43 3.80
CA PHE A 198 16.52 10.40 2.56
C PHE A 198 15.97 11.77 2.14
N LEU A 199 16.38 12.24 0.95
CA LEU A 199 15.85 13.43 0.29
C LEU A 199 15.40 13.06 -1.13
N LEU A 200 14.10 13.17 -1.43
CA LEU A 200 13.56 12.96 -2.78
C LEU A 200 12.92 14.23 -3.36
N GLY A 201 12.88 14.31 -4.70
CA GLY A 201 12.40 15.47 -5.44
C GLY A 201 10.90 15.45 -5.78
N GLU A 202 10.51 16.38 -6.66
CA GLU A 202 9.15 16.49 -7.21
C GLU A 202 8.73 15.21 -7.95
N GLY A 203 7.57 14.67 -7.58
CA GLY A 203 7.04 13.43 -8.14
C GLY A 203 7.78 12.14 -7.71
N ASP A 204 8.91 12.22 -7.00
CA ASP A 204 9.69 11.02 -6.64
C ASP A 204 8.95 10.11 -5.65
N ARG A 205 9.32 8.84 -5.70
CA ARG A 205 8.82 7.75 -4.85
C ARG A 205 9.98 6.88 -4.41
N LEU A 206 9.86 6.28 -3.23
CA LEU A 206 10.81 5.32 -2.70
C LEU A 206 10.08 4.05 -2.25
N THR A 207 10.61 2.90 -2.66
CA THR A 207 10.31 1.63 -2.01
C THR A 207 11.57 0.93 -1.52
N SER A 208 11.45 0.24 -0.39
CA SER A 208 12.52 -0.51 0.28
C SER A 208 12.17 -1.99 0.29
N LEU A 209 13.03 -2.82 -0.32
CA LEU A 209 12.88 -4.27 -0.43
C LEU A 209 13.84 -4.96 0.53
N PHE A 210 13.33 -5.83 1.40
CA PHE A 210 14.08 -6.47 2.49
C PHE A 210 14.44 -7.93 2.16
N TYR A 211 15.49 -8.11 1.38
CA TYR A 211 16.00 -9.42 0.98
C TYR A 211 16.77 -10.13 2.10
N GLY A 212 17.10 -11.40 1.88
CA GLY A 212 18.01 -12.16 2.75
C GLY A 212 19.46 -11.67 2.75
N ASP A 213 19.87 -10.95 1.69
CA ASP A 213 21.22 -10.39 1.50
C ASP A 213 21.32 -8.88 1.81
N GLY A 214 20.21 -8.19 2.11
CA GLY A 214 20.20 -6.79 2.54
C GLY A 214 18.94 -6.01 2.15
N THR A 215 18.93 -4.71 2.44
CA THR A 215 17.87 -3.78 2.04
C THR A 215 18.22 -3.09 0.72
N LEU A 216 17.31 -3.12 -0.24
CA LEU A 216 17.46 -2.44 -1.53
C LEU A 216 16.43 -1.34 -1.69
N ASN A 217 16.90 -0.12 -1.97
CA ASN A 217 16.05 1.03 -2.26
C ASN A 217 15.87 1.18 -3.78
N LEU A 218 14.62 1.30 -4.22
CA LEU A 218 14.24 1.60 -5.60
C LEU A 218 13.46 2.92 -5.66
N ARG A 219 13.80 3.76 -6.64
CA ARG A 219 13.12 5.00 -6.96
C ARG A 219 12.15 4.81 -8.13
N SER A 220 11.00 5.48 -8.06
CA SER A 220 10.14 5.76 -9.22
C SER A 220 9.73 7.23 -9.18
N ASN A 221 9.01 7.71 -10.19
CA ASN A 221 8.54 9.09 -10.27
C ASN A 221 7.13 9.11 -10.91
N GLU A 222 6.28 10.07 -10.55
CA GLU A 222 4.91 10.21 -11.10
C GLU A 222 4.85 10.31 -12.64
N SER A 223 5.95 10.73 -13.28
CA SER A 223 6.09 10.71 -14.75
C SER A 223 6.10 9.31 -15.38
N LEU A 224 6.34 8.25 -14.59
CA LEU A 224 6.32 6.85 -15.06
C LEU A 224 4.88 6.33 -15.12
N ILE A 225 4.15 6.75 -16.15
CA ILE A 225 2.71 6.44 -16.35
C ILE A 225 2.44 5.02 -16.88
N SER A 226 3.47 4.21 -17.13
CA SER A 226 3.32 2.81 -17.55
C SER A 226 4.47 1.95 -17.00
N TYR A 227 4.09 0.81 -16.42
CA TYR A 227 4.96 -0.25 -15.91
C TYR A 227 5.06 -1.41 -16.91
N GLU A 228 5.19 -1.10 -18.19
CA GLU A 228 5.33 -2.08 -19.27
C GLU A 228 6.58 -1.82 -20.12
N GLY A 229 7.05 -2.86 -20.82
CA GLY A 229 8.19 -2.77 -21.73
C GLY A 229 9.46 -2.28 -21.04
N GLU A 230 10.17 -1.35 -21.68
CA GLU A 230 11.46 -0.85 -21.19
C GLU A 230 11.39 -0.20 -19.80
N ASN A 231 10.27 0.45 -19.45
CA ASN A 231 10.06 1.06 -18.13
C ASN A 231 10.02 0.04 -16.98
N TYR A 232 9.75 -1.24 -17.28
CA TYR A 232 9.67 -2.32 -16.30
C TYR A 232 10.86 -3.28 -16.38
N SER A 233 11.29 -3.62 -17.60
CA SER A 233 12.35 -4.60 -17.86
C SER A 233 13.77 -4.03 -17.75
N LEU A 234 13.97 -2.71 -17.88
CA LEU A 234 15.28 -2.06 -17.75
C LEU A 234 15.40 -1.26 -16.43
N PRO A 235 16.61 -1.05 -15.89
CA PRO A 235 16.81 -0.15 -14.75
C PRO A 235 16.56 1.31 -15.15
N VAL A 236 15.71 1.99 -14.40
CA VAL A 236 15.32 3.41 -14.62
C VAL A 236 15.70 4.27 -13.42
N MET A 237 15.81 5.60 -13.60
CA MET A 237 15.95 6.58 -12.51
C MET A 237 17.14 6.33 -11.56
N GLY A 238 18.23 5.72 -12.07
CA GLY A 238 19.41 5.38 -11.27
C GLY A 238 19.24 4.11 -10.43
N ASN A 239 18.16 3.35 -10.60
CA ASN A 239 17.98 2.07 -9.91
C ASN A 239 19.08 1.06 -10.29
N PRO A 240 19.57 0.26 -9.33
CA PRO A 240 20.60 -0.75 -9.58
C PRO A 240 20.08 -1.98 -10.34
N ILE A 241 18.76 -2.19 -10.37
CA ILE A 241 18.07 -3.27 -11.10
C ILE A 241 16.75 -2.75 -11.69
N SER A 242 16.18 -3.49 -12.64
CA SER A 242 14.85 -3.22 -13.17
C SER A 242 13.73 -3.65 -12.21
N PHE A 243 12.52 -3.13 -12.40
CA PHE A 243 11.35 -3.57 -11.63
C PHE A 243 11.02 -5.05 -11.89
N GLU A 244 11.24 -5.55 -13.12
CA GLU A 244 11.13 -6.96 -13.45
C GLU A 244 12.08 -7.84 -12.62
N GLU A 245 13.36 -7.46 -12.54
CA GLU A 245 14.35 -8.21 -11.75
C GLU A 245 14.04 -8.13 -10.24
N ALA A 246 13.60 -6.97 -9.76
CA ALA A 246 13.16 -6.81 -8.37
C ALA A 246 11.99 -7.73 -8.02
N THR A 247 10.95 -7.77 -8.86
CA THR A 247 9.81 -8.69 -8.74
C THR A 247 10.27 -10.16 -8.74
N ARG A 248 11.15 -10.53 -9.68
CA ARG A 248 11.70 -11.89 -9.81
C ARG A 248 12.56 -12.31 -8.61
N ARG A 249 13.25 -11.37 -7.95
CA ARG A 249 13.97 -11.63 -6.69
C ARG A 249 12.99 -11.80 -5.54
N MET A 250 12.06 -10.85 -5.35
CA MET A 250 11.08 -10.90 -4.26
C MET A 250 10.20 -12.15 -4.30
N TRP A 251 9.87 -12.66 -5.48
CA TRP A 251 9.13 -13.92 -5.66
C TRP A 251 9.83 -15.16 -5.06
N LYS A 252 11.15 -15.10 -4.82
CA LYS A 252 11.94 -16.19 -4.22
C LYS A 252 12.09 -16.07 -2.70
N GLU A 253 11.79 -14.91 -2.13
CA GLU A 253 11.83 -14.69 -0.68
C GLU A 253 10.64 -15.37 0.01
N ASP A 254 10.78 -15.65 1.31
CA ASP A 254 9.65 -16.00 2.16
C ASP A 254 9.07 -14.70 2.75
N THR A 255 7.82 -14.38 2.41
CA THR A 255 7.10 -13.18 2.87
C THR A 255 7.14 -13.02 4.39
N ARG A 256 7.09 -14.11 5.18
CA ARG A 256 7.18 -14.03 6.64
C ARG A 256 8.56 -13.63 7.11
N LEU A 257 9.62 -14.04 6.40
CA LEU A 257 10.99 -13.62 6.70
C LEU A 257 11.25 -12.18 6.28
N VAL A 258 10.69 -11.74 5.15
CA VAL A 258 10.72 -10.32 4.72
C VAL A 258 10.07 -9.43 5.78
N GLU A 259 8.85 -9.77 6.21
CA GLU A 259 8.13 -9.04 7.27
C GLU A 259 8.86 -9.07 8.61
N LYS A 260 9.43 -10.22 9.00
CA LYS A 260 10.24 -10.32 10.21
C LYS A 260 11.49 -9.43 10.14
N ARG A 261 12.23 -9.43 9.03
CA ARG A 261 13.44 -8.58 8.87
C ARG A 261 13.11 -7.09 9.00
N TRP A 262 12.05 -6.63 8.34
CA TRP A 262 11.59 -5.25 8.50
C TRP A 262 11.16 -4.98 9.94
N SER A 263 10.36 -5.86 10.55
CA SER A 263 9.85 -5.69 11.91
C SER A 263 10.97 -5.70 12.95
N ASP A 264 12.01 -6.53 12.81
CA ASP A 264 13.17 -6.55 13.69
C ASP A 264 14.00 -5.25 13.57
N GLN A 265 14.23 -4.75 12.34
CA GLN A 265 14.93 -3.47 12.10
C GLN A 265 14.12 -2.28 12.63
N TRP A 266 12.80 -2.31 12.45
CA TRP A 266 11.90 -1.31 12.97
C TRP A 266 11.89 -1.36 14.51
N ALA A 267 11.77 -2.57 15.08
CA ALA A 267 11.72 -2.84 16.52
C ALA A 267 12.87 -2.16 17.27
N GLY A 268 14.11 -2.36 16.81
CA GLY A 268 15.33 -1.80 17.42
C GLY A 268 15.67 -0.35 17.05
N TRP A 269 14.78 0.40 16.37
CA TRP A 269 15.06 1.78 16.02
C TRP A 269 14.77 2.73 17.21
N LEU A 270 15.79 3.49 17.62
CA LEU A 270 15.83 4.36 18.82
C LEU A 270 15.97 3.64 20.19
N ASP A 271 16.34 2.35 20.20
CA ASP A 271 16.75 1.62 21.43
C ASP A 271 18.23 1.86 21.79
#